data_AF-A0AA51MY89-F1
#
_entry.id   AF-A0AA51MY89-F1
#
_cell.length_a   1.000
_cell.length_b   1.000
_cell.length_c   1.000
_cell.angle_alpha   90.00
_cell.angle_beta   90.00
_cell.angle_gamma   90.00
#
_symmetry.space_group_name_H-M   'P 1'
#
loop_
_entity.id
_entity.type
_entity.pdbx_description
1 polymer ?
#
loop_
_entity_poly.entity_id
_entity_poly.type
_entity_poly.pdbx_seq_one_letter_code
_entity_poly.pdbx_strand_id
1 'polypeptide(L)' 'MVGTPGHTPGHISLYLKEGNSIITGDAAVIDDNKLILANPQFTLDLDMVKESLRRLISMDADNYYCYHGGET' A
#
# COMPACT_ATOMS: atom_id res chain seq x y z
N MET A 1 -5.32 9.83 -6.96
CA MET A 1 -4.21 8.92 -7.27
C MET A 1 -3.03 9.29 -6.39
N VAL A 2 -2.35 8.32 -5.82
CA VAL A 2 -1.18 8.48 -4.96
C VAL A 2 -0.08 7.63 -5.58
N GLY A 3 1.07 8.21 -5.94
CA GLY A 3 2.20 7.39 -6.37
C GLY A 3 2.61 6.47 -5.22
N THR A 4 2.95 5.22 -5.48
CA THR A 4 3.48 4.31 -4.47
C THR A 4 4.61 3.47 -5.05
N PRO A 5 5.68 4.13 -5.57
CA PRO A 5 6.75 3.44 -6.26
C PRO A 5 7.59 2.61 -5.28
N GLY A 6 8.29 1.61 -5.82
CA GLY A 6 9.17 0.70 -5.08
C GLY A 6 8.96 -0.76 -5.50
N HIS A 7 7.71 -1.23 -5.51
CA HIS A 7 7.36 -2.52 -6.09
C HIS A 7 7.61 -2.51 -7.61
N THR A 8 7.10 -1.48 -8.29
CA THR A 8 7.56 -1.05 -9.61
C THR A 8 7.74 0.48 -9.61
N PRO A 9 8.55 1.06 -10.51
CA PRO A 9 8.75 2.52 -10.54
C PRO A 9 7.48 3.32 -10.81
N GLY A 10 6.53 2.74 -11.57
CA GLY A 10 5.27 3.37 -11.94
C GLY A 10 4.08 2.99 -11.05
N HIS A 11 4.31 2.29 -9.94
CA HIS A 11 3.22 1.80 -9.10
C HIS A 11 2.42 2.96 -8.48
N ILE A 12 1.09 2.80 -8.44
CA ILE A 12 0.15 3.77 -7.89
C ILE A 12 -0.86 3.10 -6.96
N SER A 13 -1.37 3.88 -6.03
CA SER A 13 -2.52 3.56 -5.18
C SER A 13 -3.63 4.57 -5.44
N LEU A 14 -4.87 4.19 -5.13
CA LEU A 14 -6.05 5.05 -5.34
C LEU A 14 -6.61 5.49 -3.99
N TYR A 15 -6.77 6.79 -3.83
CA TYR A 15 -7.49 7.35 -2.69
C TYR A 15 -8.90 7.73 -3.13
N LEU A 16 -9.88 7.08 -2.53
CA LEU A 16 -11.30 7.30 -2.69
C LEU A 16 -11.75 8.24 -1.57
N LYS A 17 -11.99 9.50 -1.92
CA LYS A 17 -12.41 10.53 -0.95
C LYS A 17 -13.76 10.19 -0.33
N GLU A 18 -14.67 9.66 -1.13
CA GLU A 18 -15.94 9.14 -0.66
C GLU A 18 -15.66 7.83 0.12
N GLY A 19 -15.92 7.85 1.42
CA GLY A 19 -15.61 6.74 2.33
C GLY A 19 -14.16 6.71 2.84
N ASN A 20 -13.38 7.78 2.65
CA ASN A 20 -12.01 7.94 3.17
C ASN A 20 -11.19 6.64 3.06
N SER A 21 -11.08 6.11 1.84
CA SER A 21 -10.59 4.75 1.61
C SER A 21 -9.41 4.73 0.65
N ILE A 22 -8.47 3.81 0.86
CA ILE A 22 -7.31 3.63 -0.01
C ILE A 22 -7.29 2.22 -0.58
N ILE A 23 -7.17 2.12 -1.91
CA ILE A 23 -6.81 0.88 -2.61
C ILE A 23 -5.30 0.88 -2.78
N THR A 24 -4.60 0.00 -2.06
CA THR A 24 -3.13 -0.02 -2.00
C THR A 24 -2.49 -0.77 -3.15
N GLY A 25 -3.21 -1.71 -3.78
CA GLY A 25 -2.64 -2.58 -4.82
C GLY A 25 -1.58 -3.50 -4.23
N ASP A 26 -0.42 -3.57 -4.88
CA ASP A 26 0.73 -4.37 -4.45
C ASP A 26 1.75 -3.55 -3.63
N ALA A 27 1.36 -2.35 -3.18
CA ALA A 27 2.21 -1.55 -2.30
C ALA A 27 2.21 -2.09 -0.86
N ALA A 28 1.12 -2.73 -0.43
CA ALA A 28 0.93 -3.16 0.94
C ALA A 28 -0.07 -4.31 1.10
N VAL A 29 0.04 -5.03 2.21
CA VAL A 29 -0.93 -6.04 2.69
C VAL A 29 -1.32 -5.73 4.14
N ILE A 30 -2.42 -6.32 4.61
CA ILE A 30 -2.83 -6.25 6.01
C ILE A 30 -2.39 -7.52 6.72
N ASP A 31 -1.62 -7.37 7.80
CA ASP A 31 -1.22 -8.44 8.70
C ASP A 31 -1.37 -7.94 10.14
N ASP A 32 -1.99 -8.72 11.03
CA ASP A 32 -2.28 -8.32 12.42
C ASP A 32 -2.89 -6.90 12.54
N ASN A 33 -3.89 -6.58 11.70
CA ASN A 33 -4.53 -5.27 11.59
C ASN A 33 -3.58 -4.09 11.30
N LYS A 34 -2.40 -4.37 10.74
CA LYS A 34 -1.40 -3.37 10.37
C LYS A 34 -1.10 -3.44 8.90
N LEU A 35 -0.92 -2.28 8.30
CA LEU A 35 -0.47 -2.18 6.92
C LEU A 35 1.04 -2.44 6.86
N ILE A 36 1.44 -3.51 6.17
CA ILE A 36 2.84 -3.90 5.98
C ILE A 36 3.18 -3.99 4.50
N LEU A 37 4.47 -4.11 4.16
CA LEU A 37 4.92 -4.23 2.77
C LEU A 37 4.42 -5.52 2.13
N ALA A 38 3.86 -5.41 0.92
CA ALA A 38 3.52 -6.59 0.14
C ALA A 38 4.78 -7.21 -0.46
N ASN A 39 4.91 -8.53 -0.31
CA ASN A 39 5.95 -9.37 -0.90
C ASN A 39 7.33 -8.68 -1.02
N PRO A 40 8.01 -8.34 0.10
CA PRO A 40 9.25 -7.56 0.09
C PRO A 40 10.34 -8.12 -0.83
N GLN A 41 10.37 -9.44 -1.02
CA GLN A 41 11.30 -10.17 -1.90
C GLN A 41 11.18 -9.82 -3.41
N PHE A 42 10.06 -9.23 -3.85
CA PHE A 42 9.85 -8.82 -5.24
C PHE A 42 9.98 -7.31 -5.44
N THR A 43 10.47 -6.59 -4.44
CA THR A 43 10.62 -5.14 -4.50
C THR A 43 11.92 -4.77 -5.22
N LEU A 44 11.85 -3.82 -6.16
CA LEU A 44 13.02 -3.29 -6.87
C LEU A 44 13.83 -2.30 -6.04
N ASP A 45 13.16 -1.53 -5.18
CA ASP A 45 13.77 -0.58 -4.25
C ASP A 45 13.07 -0.62 -2.88
N LEU A 46 13.76 -1.22 -1.89
CA LEU A 46 13.24 -1.42 -0.55
C LEU A 46 13.07 -0.12 0.24
N ASP A 47 13.87 0.91 -0.01
CA ASP A 47 13.75 2.16 0.74
C ASP A 47 12.64 3.04 0.18
N MET A 48 12.49 3.03 -1.14
CA MET A 48 11.37 3.69 -1.81
C MET A 48 10.02 3.07 -1.43
N VAL A 49 9.92 1.75 -1.35
CA VAL A 49 8.66 1.10 -0.95
C VAL A 49 8.32 1.38 0.52
N LYS A 50 9.31 1.43 1.43
CA LYS A 50 9.08 1.82 2.82
C LYS A 50 8.54 3.24 2.92
N GLU A 51 9.06 4.16 2.11
CA GLU A 51 8.58 5.54 2.08
C GLU A 51 7.16 5.64 1.52
N SER A 52 6.88 4.90 0.45
CA SER A 52 5.52 4.75 -0.08
C SER A 52 4.55 4.22 0.98
N LEU A 53 4.93 3.18 1.75
CA LEU A 53 4.12 2.63 2.83
C LEU A 53 3.89 3.65 3.96
N ARG A 54 4.94 4.35 4.41
CA ARG A 54 4.80 5.42 5.42
C ARG A 54 3.82 6.49 4.97
N ARG A 55 3.87 6.89 3.70
CA ARG A 55 2.91 7.84 3.13
C ARG A 55 1.49 7.30 3.21
N LEU A 56 1.25 6.05 2.81
CA LEU A 56 -0.09 5.45 2.89
C LEU A 56 -0.63 5.40 4.33
N ILE A 57 0.22 5.07 5.30
CA ILE A 57 -0.15 5.07 6.73
C ILE A 57 -0.46 6.50 7.21
N SER A 58 0.36 7.48 6.83
CA SER A 58 0.18 8.89 7.25
C SER A 58 -1.07 9.56 6.69
N MET A 59 -1.71 8.95 5.68
CA MET A 59 -2.97 9.45 5.14
C MET A 59 -4.18 9.17 6.03
N ASP A 60 -4.03 8.30 7.04
CA ASP A 60 -5.05 8.01 8.06
C ASP A 60 -6.44 7.74 7.46
N ALA A 61 -6.47 6.81 6.49
CA ALA A 61 -7.70 6.41 5.83
C ALA A 61 -8.51 5.48 6.73
N ASP A 62 -9.84 5.57 6.66
CA ASP A 62 -10.76 4.72 7.44
C ASP A 62 -10.65 3.26 7.01
N ASN A 63 -10.41 3.01 5.70
CA ASN A 63 -10.33 1.67 5.13
C ASN A 63 -9.14 1.55 4.18
N TYR A 64 -8.47 0.40 4.23
CA TYR A 64 -7.41 0.01 3.31
C TYR A 64 -7.78 -1.29 2.60
N TYR A 65 -7.80 -1.26 1.27
CA TYR A 65 -8.08 -2.41 0.42
C TYR A 65 -6.79 -2.86 -0.27
N CYS A 66 -6.26 -4.01 0.16
CA CYS A 66 -5.05 -4.60 -0.38
C CYS A 66 -5.38 -5.63 -1.46
N TYR A 67 -4.53 -5.74 -2.50
CA TYR A 67 -4.74 -6.74 -3.56
C TYR A 67 -4.29 -8.14 -3.11
N HIS A 68 -3.17 -8.20 -2.41
CA HIS A 68 -2.68 -9.42 -1.76
C HIS A 68 -3.16 -9.45 -0.31
N GLY A 69 -4.04 -10.40 -0.01
CA GLY A 69 -4.68 -10.53 1.31
C GLY A 69 -5.81 -11.56 1.29
N GLY A 70 -5.67 -12.61 0.48
CA GLY A 70 -6.64 -13.70 0.38
C GLY A 70 -6.88 -14.37 1.74
N GLU A 71 -8.08 -14.94 1.88
CA GLU A 71 -8.65 -15.48 3.11
C GLU A 71 -7.67 -16.35 3.92
N THR A 72 -7.68 -16.14 5.25
CA THR A 72 -7.23 -17.13 6.24
C THR A 72 -8.08 -18.38 6.18
#